data_AF-A0A0P9Q3K6-F1
#
_entry.id   AF-A0A0P9Q3K6-F1
#
_cell.length_a   1.000
_cell.length_b   1.000
_cell.length_c   1.000
_cell.angle_alpha   90.00
_cell.angle_beta   90.00
_cell.angle_gamma   90.00
#
_symmetry.space_group_name_H-M   'P 1'
#
loop_
_entity.id
_entity.type
_entity.pdbx_description
1 polymer ?
#
loop_
_entity_poly.entity_id
_entity_poly.type
_entity_poly.pdbx_seq_one_letter_code
_entity_poly.pdbx_strand_id
1 'polypeptide(L)'
;MLVIEGDAGARCGISMKGIDIVVGGSIGHMSCFMGQAGRLVVCGDAGDALGDSLYETRIYVKGKVESLGSDCIAKEMREEHLQELQELLNRAGFNEKAADFKRYGSARQLYNFKIDNASAY
;
A
#
# COMPACT_ATOMS: atom_id res chain seq x y z
N MET A 1 8.14 -0.09 -12.31
CA MET A 1 6.87 0.56 -11.94
C MET A 1 5.80 0.09 -12.90
N LEU A 2 4.61 -0.22 -12.40
CA LEU A 2 3.41 -0.51 -13.19
C LEU A 2 2.44 0.66 -13.07
N VAL A 3 1.83 1.07 -14.18
CA VAL A 3 0.83 2.13 -14.24
C VAL A 3 -0.47 1.55 -14.79
N ILE A 4 -1.58 1.83 -14.11
CA ILE A 4 -2.95 1.45 -14.49
C ILE A 4 -3.75 2.74 -14.58
N GLU A 5 -4.18 3.15 -15.77
CA GLU A 5 -4.87 4.44 -15.96
C GLU A 5 -6.30 4.44 -15.40
N GLY A 6 -6.97 3.29 -15.42
CA GLY A 6 -8.31 3.10 -14.87
C GLY A 6 -8.30 2.37 -13.52
N ASP A 7 -9.33 1.55 -13.31
CA ASP A 7 -9.50 0.78 -12.08
C ASP A 7 -8.72 -0.55 -12.11
N ALA A 8 -8.34 -1.03 -10.93
CA ALA A 8 -7.86 -2.40 -10.74
C ALA A 8 -8.88 -3.22 -9.93
N GLY A 9 -9.06 -4.48 -10.31
CA GLY A 9 -9.98 -5.39 -9.63
C GLY A 9 -9.52 -5.81 -8.23
N ALA A 10 -10.11 -6.89 -7.74
CA ALA A 10 -9.77 -7.48 -6.45
C ALA A 10 -8.27 -7.85 -6.36
N ARG A 11 -7.72 -7.74 -5.15
CA ARG A 11 -6.36 -8.21 -4.80
C ARG A 11 -5.25 -7.55 -5.64
N CYS A 12 -5.43 -6.31 -6.06
CA CYS A 12 -4.37 -5.53 -6.70
C CYS A 12 -3.12 -5.51 -5.81
N GLY A 13 -1.95 -5.87 -6.35
CA GLY A 13 -0.71 -5.88 -5.59
C GLY A 13 -0.58 -6.99 -4.54
N ILE A 14 -1.36 -8.07 -4.63
CA ILE A 14 -1.22 -9.26 -3.76
C ILE A 14 0.22 -9.80 -3.78
N SER A 15 0.77 -10.05 -2.59
CA SER A 15 2.12 -10.60 -2.40
C SER A 15 3.24 -9.84 -3.12
N MET A 16 3.07 -8.53 -3.32
CA MET A 16 4.11 -7.70 -3.93
C MET A 16 5.41 -7.72 -3.12
N LYS A 17 6.55 -7.84 -3.84
CA LYS A 17 7.90 -8.00 -3.26
C LYS A 17 8.84 -6.83 -3.60
N GLY A 18 8.31 -5.62 -3.72
CA GLY A 18 9.12 -4.42 -3.98
C GLY A 18 8.71 -3.60 -5.21
N ILE A 19 7.64 -3.98 -5.91
CA ILE A 19 7.16 -3.21 -7.06
C ILE A 19 6.46 -1.91 -6.62
N ASP A 20 6.62 -0.84 -7.39
CA ASP A 20 5.77 0.34 -7.32
C ASP A 20 4.61 0.22 -8.33
N ILE A 21 3.38 0.35 -7.87
CA ILE A 21 2.13 0.31 -8.66
C ILE A 21 1.39 1.63 -8.46
N VAL A 22 1.00 2.28 -9.55
CA VAL A 22 0.17 3.49 -9.53
C VAL A 22 -1.13 3.22 -10.29
N VAL A 23 -2.26 3.41 -9.61
CA VAL A 23 -3.61 3.21 -10.14
C VAL A 23 -4.32 4.57 -10.20
N GLY A 24 -4.73 4.96 -11.42
CA GLY A 24 -5.43 6.21 -11.68
C GLY A 24 -6.90 6.20 -11.22
N GLY A 25 -7.50 5.02 -11.18
CA GLY A 25 -8.83 4.79 -10.63
C GLY A 25 -8.83 4.18 -9.23
N SER A 26 -9.87 3.40 -8.95
CA SER A 26 -10.10 2.70 -7.69
C SER A 26 -9.53 1.28 -7.71
N ILE A 27 -9.40 0.67 -6.53
CA ILE A 27 -8.97 -0.72 -6.35
C ILE A 27 -10.04 -1.56 -5.63
N GLY A 28 -10.14 -2.83 -6.03
CA GLY A 28 -11.06 -3.78 -5.42
C GLY A 28 -10.63 -4.27 -4.03
N HIS A 29 -11.50 -5.09 -3.43
CA HIS A 29 -11.30 -5.71 -2.11
C HIS A 29 -10.00 -6.52 -2.02
N MET A 30 -9.45 -6.62 -0.80
CA MET A 30 -8.24 -7.38 -0.44
C MET A 30 -6.99 -6.98 -1.23
N SER A 31 -6.97 -5.76 -1.77
CA SER A 31 -5.76 -5.22 -2.41
C SER A 31 -4.62 -5.10 -1.39
N CYS A 32 -3.39 -5.33 -1.83
CA CYS A 32 -2.20 -5.49 -1.00
C CYS A 32 -2.27 -6.62 0.04
N PHE A 33 -3.11 -7.65 -0.15
CA PHE A 33 -3.04 -8.85 0.68
C PHE A 33 -1.62 -9.44 0.68
N MET A 34 -1.06 -9.69 1.86
CA MET A 34 0.31 -10.21 2.03
C MET A 34 1.40 -9.35 1.35
N GLY A 35 1.17 -8.04 1.17
CA GLY A 35 2.15 -7.13 0.57
C GLY A 35 3.44 -7.05 1.39
N GLN A 36 4.56 -7.48 0.80
CA GLN A 36 5.83 -7.63 1.50
C GLN A 36 6.68 -6.38 1.45
N ALA A 37 6.78 -5.76 0.27
CA ALA A 37 7.55 -4.56 0.04
C ALA A 37 7.04 -3.84 -1.22
N GLY A 38 7.43 -2.57 -1.36
CA GLY A 38 7.09 -1.72 -2.50
C GLY A 38 6.03 -0.69 -2.14
N ARG A 39 5.39 -0.12 -3.16
CA ARG A 39 4.46 1.00 -3.01
C ARG A 39 3.22 0.81 -3.87
N LEU A 40 2.05 1.07 -3.29
CA LEU A 40 0.79 1.14 -4.03
C LEU A 40 0.24 2.57 -3.89
N VAL A 41 -0.02 3.23 -5.03
CA VAL A 41 -0.66 4.55 -5.10
C VAL A 41 -2.02 4.39 -5.77
N VAL A 42 -3.06 4.96 -5.16
CA VAL A 42 -4.45 4.85 -5.61
C VAL A 42 -5.07 6.24 -5.66
N CYS A 43 -5.35 6.73 -6.86
CA CYS A 43 -5.96 8.04 -7.06
C CYS A 43 -7.48 8.03 -6.82
N GLY A 44 -8.12 6.85 -6.81
CA GLY A 44 -9.52 6.63 -6.45
C GLY A 44 -9.72 6.06 -5.03
N ASP A 45 -10.77 5.25 -4.90
CA ASP A 45 -11.18 4.60 -3.65
C ASP A 45 -10.55 3.19 -3.50
N ALA A 46 -10.53 2.68 -2.28
CA ALA A 46 -10.13 1.30 -1.98
C ALA A 46 -11.28 0.54 -1.30
N GLY A 47 -11.59 -0.64 -1.84
CA GLY A 47 -12.60 -1.54 -1.27
C GLY A 47 -12.17 -2.23 0.02
N ASP A 48 -13.01 -3.14 0.48
CA ASP A 48 -12.90 -3.89 1.73
C ASP A 48 -11.53 -4.58 1.96
N ALA A 49 -11.10 -4.65 3.23
CA ALA A 49 -9.91 -5.36 3.70
C ALA A 49 -8.57 -4.92 3.05
N LEU A 50 -8.36 -3.62 2.89
CA LEU A 50 -7.12 -3.08 2.33
C LEU A 50 -5.90 -3.47 3.18
N GLY A 51 -4.91 -4.09 2.53
CA GLY A 51 -3.64 -4.45 3.16
C GLY A 51 -3.76 -5.59 4.18
N ASP A 52 -4.69 -6.53 4.02
CA ASP A 52 -4.75 -7.66 4.95
C ASP A 52 -3.41 -8.45 4.98
N SER A 53 -2.90 -8.69 6.19
CA SER A 53 -1.61 -9.34 6.45
C SER A 53 -0.41 -8.59 5.84
N LEU A 54 -0.40 -7.26 5.98
CA LEU A 54 0.65 -6.38 5.43
C LEU A 54 1.99 -6.50 6.18
N TYR A 55 3.09 -6.43 5.42
CA TYR A 55 4.46 -6.25 5.94
C TYR A 55 5.00 -4.84 5.62
N GLU A 56 6.04 -4.68 4.81
CA GLU A 56 6.73 -3.39 4.62
C GLU A 56 6.21 -2.57 3.42
N THR A 57 5.13 -3.00 2.77
CA THR A 57 4.49 -2.22 1.70
C THR A 57 3.93 -0.90 2.25
N ARG A 58 4.16 0.19 1.53
CA ARG A 58 3.51 1.49 1.77
C ARG A 58 2.36 1.68 0.79
N ILE A 59 1.19 2.03 1.31
CA ILE A 59 -0.02 2.24 0.51
C ILE A 59 -0.44 3.71 0.66
N TYR A 60 -0.74 4.37 -0.46
CA TYR A 60 -1.22 5.74 -0.54
C TYR A 60 -2.58 5.74 -1.24
N VAL A 61 -3.61 6.30 -0.60
CA VAL A 61 -4.97 6.37 -1.16
C VAL A 61 -5.49 7.80 -1.04
N LYS A 62 -5.94 8.37 -2.17
CA LYS A 62 -6.57 9.70 -2.24
C LYS A 62 -8.03 9.64 -1.79
N GLY A 63 -8.76 8.63 -2.26
CA GLY A 63 -10.18 8.46 -1.98
C GLY A 63 -10.47 7.86 -0.59
N LYS A 64 -11.66 7.26 -0.49
CA LYS A 64 -12.11 6.56 0.71
C LYS A 64 -11.53 5.14 0.74
N VAL A 65 -11.22 4.69 1.94
CA VAL A 65 -10.91 3.29 2.22
C VAL A 65 -12.10 2.71 2.98
N GLU A 66 -12.73 1.68 2.42
CA GLU A 66 -13.91 1.07 3.01
C GLU A 66 -13.60 0.40 4.36
N SER A 67 -12.58 -0.45 4.40
CA SER A 67 -12.07 -1.03 5.63
C SER A 67 -10.59 -1.42 5.49
N LEU A 68 -9.92 -1.62 6.63
CA LEU A 68 -8.55 -2.11 6.69
C LEU A 68 -8.52 -3.59 7.02
N GLY A 69 -7.59 -4.31 6.39
CA GLY A 69 -7.31 -5.70 6.71
C GLY A 69 -6.46 -5.86 7.97
N SER A 70 -6.18 -7.12 8.33
CA SER A 70 -5.37 -7.44 9.51
C SER A 70 -3.97 -6.84 9.41
N ASP A 71 -3.48 -6.30 10.52
CA ASP A 71 -2.14 -5.67 10.61
C ASP A 71 -1.93 -4.48 9.67
N CYS A 72 -2.98 -3.89 9.10
CA CYS A 72 -2.91 -2.64 8.32
C CYS A 72 -3.51 -1.50 9.13
N ILE A 73 -2.77 -0.41 9.27
CA ILE A 73 -3.24 0.80 9.96
C ILE A 73 -2.95 2.05 9.14
N ALA A 74 -3.71 3.10 9.41
CA ALA A 74 -3.31 4.44 9.00
C ALA A 74 -1.96 4.79 9.64
N LYS A 75 -1.10 5.44 8.87
CA LYS A 75 0.22 5.87 9.31
C LYS A 75 0.38 7.37 9.05
N GLU A 76 1.19 8.02 9.87
CA GLU A 76 1.51 9.44 9.72
C GLU A 76 2.12 9.72 8.33
N MET A 77 1.64 10.78 7.67
CA MET A 77 2.26 11.30 6.46
C MET A 77 3.38 12.26 6.86
N ARG A 78 4.60 11.97 6.41
CA ARG A 78 5.83 12.73 6.74
C ARG A 78 6.40 13.30 5.45
N GLU A 79 7.34 14.22 5.55
CA GLU A 79 7.88 14.92 4.39
C GLU A 79 8.46 13.97 3.34
N GLU A 80 9.21 12.95 3.76
CA GLU A 80 9.79 11.98 2.82
C GLU A 80 8.73 11.12 2.13
N HIS A 81 7.57 10.92 2.77
CA HIS A 81 6.45 10.22 2.15
C HIS A 81 5.78 11.08 1.08
N LEU A 82 5.66 12.40 1.33
CA LEU A 82 5.09 13.35 0.38
C LEU A 82 5.99 13.48 -0.85
N GLN A 83 7.30 13.60 -0.64
CA GLN A 83 8.29 13.66 -1.72
C GLN A 83 8.27 12.38 -2.55
N GLU A 84 8.28 11.21 -1.91
CA GLU A 84 8.20 9.92 -2.59
C GLU A 84 6.92 9.76 -3.40
N LEU A 85 5.76 10.07 -2.79
CA LEU A 85 4.47 9.97 -3.46
C LEU A 85 4.39 10.92 -4.67
N GLN A 86 4.88 12.16 -4.52
CA GLN A 86 4.89 13.11 -5.63
C GLN A 86 5.79 12.63 -6.77
N GLU A 87 6.95 12.03 -6.47
CA GLU A 87 7.81 11.44 -7.50
C GLU A 87 7.11 10.30 -8.25
N LEU A 88 6.41 9.41 -7.53
CA LEU A 88 5.66 8.32 -8.15
C LEU A 88 4.54 8.82 -9.08
N LEU A 89 3.76 9.81 -8.62
CA LEU A 89 2.68 10.41 -9.41
C LEU A 89 3.23 11.08 -10.68
N ASN A 90 4.31 11.86 -10.54
CA ASN A 90 4.96 12.53 -11.66
C ASN A 90 5.49 11.52 -12.69
N ARG A 91 6.16 10.45 -12.23
CA ARG A 91 6.70 9.40 -13.10
C ARG A 91 5.60 8.59 -13.79
N ALA A 92 4.44 8.44 -13.15
CA ALA A 92 3.28 7.78 -13.73
C ALA A 92 2.42 8.70 -14.62
N GLY A 93 2.72 10.00 -14.68
CA GLY A 93 2.01 10.97 -15.52
C GLY A 93 0.69 11.49 -14.92
N PHE A 94 0.45 11.30 -13.63
CA PHE A 94 -0.76 11.79 -12.96
C PHE A 94 -0.53 13.19 -12.36
N ASN A 95 -1.41 14.12 -12.72
CA ASN A 95 -1.42 15.48 -12.18
C ASN A 95 -2.19 15.56 -10.85
N GLU A 96 -1.65 14.88 -9.83
CA GLU A 96 -2.22 14.79 -8.50
C GLU A 96 -1.26 15.36 -7.45
N LYS A 97 -1.80 15.83 -6.33
CA LYS A 97 -1.01 16.37 -5.21
C LYS A 97 -0.85 15.32 -4.13
N ALA A 98 0.38 15.00 -3.77
CA ALA A 98 0.67 14.04 -2.71
C ALA A 98 0.00 14.37 -1.36
N ALA A 99 -0.26 15.66 -1.08
CA ALA A 99 -0.93 16.13 0.13
C ALA A 99 -2.41 15.70 0.25
N ASP A 100 -3.03 15.29 -0.86
CA ASP A 100 -4.43 14.86 -0.89
C ASP A 100 -4.59 13.37 -0.52
N PHE A 101 -3.49 12.66 -0.25
CA PHE A 101 -3.48 11.23 0.03
C PHE A 101 -3.28 10.92 1.50
N LYS A 102 -3.87 9.80 1.93
CA LYS A 102 -3.59 9.16 3.21
C LYS A 102 -2.63 8.01 3.03
N ARG A 103 -1.85 7.71 4.06
CA ARG A 103 -0.89 6.61 4.07
C ARG A 103 -1.34 5.48 4.98
N TYR A 104 -1.13 4.26 4.52
CA TYR A 104 -1.36 3.03 5.26
C TYR A 104 -0.11 2.14 5.20
N GLY A 105 0.05 1.30 6.22
CA GLY A 105 1.19 0.40 6.35
C GLY A 105 1.04 -0.54 7.54
N SER A 106 1.97 -1.50 7.67
CA SER A 106 1.85 -2.55 8.68
C SER A 106 1.89 -2.02 10.12
N ALA A 107 1.02 -2.54 10.98
CA ALA A 107 1.10 -2.34 12.43
C ALA A 107 2.21 -3.19 13.08
N ARG A 108 2.89 -4.04 12.30
CA ARG A 108 3.99 -4.93 12.69
C ARG A 108 3.64 -5.89 13.83
N GLN A 109 2.38 -6.30 13.92
CA GLN A 109 1.91 -7.26 14.93
C GLN A 109 2.08 -8.71 14.47
N LEU A 110 2.20 -8.96 13.16
CA LEU A 110 2.36 -10.31 12.61
C LEU A 110 3.82 -10.80 12.52
N TYR A 111 4.76 -10.00 13.02
CA TYR A 111 6.19 -10.31 13.04
C TYR A 111 6.48 -11.30 14.18
N ASN A 112 6.13 -12.56 13.97
CA ASN A 112 6.35 -13.65 14.92
C ASN A 112 7.80 -14.15 14.85
N PHE A 113 8.75 -13.37 15.38
CA PHE A 113 10.13 -13.84 15.55
C PHE A 113 10.27 -14.52 16.92
N LYS A 114 10.23 -15.86 16.94
CA LYS A 114 10.55 -16.63 18.16
C LYS A 114 12.06 -16.87 18.21
N ILE A 115 12.73 -16.18 19.14
CA ILE A 115 14.20 -16.27 19.36
C ILE A 115 14.61 -17.69 19.81
N ASP A 116 13.68 -18.47 20.37
CA ASP A 116 13.95 -19.79 20.96
C ASP A 116 14.44 -20.86 19.97
N ASN A 117 14.41 -20.61 18.66
CA ASN A 117 14.94 -21.54 17.64
C ASN A 117 16.37 -21.22 17.19
N ALA A 118 17.00 -20.16 17.70
CA ALA A 118 18.35 -19.77 17.29
C ALA A 118 19.45 -20.70 17.84
N SER A 119 19.15 -21.49 18.88
CA SER A 119 20.08 -22.47 19.49
C SER A 119 19.97 -23.88 18.89
N ALA A 120 19.11 -24.09 17.88
CA ALA A 120 18.88 -25.39 17.24
C ALA A 120 19.66 -25.60 15.93
N TYR A 121 20.61 -24.71 15.61
CA TYR A 121 21.51 -24.81 14.46
C TYR A 121 22.98 -24.80 14.88
#